data_AF-A0A6M8HSN4-F1
#
_entry.id   AF-A0A6M8HSN4-F1
#
_cell.length_a   1.000
_cell.length_b   1.000
_cell.length_c   1.000
_cell.angle_alpha   90.00
_cell.angle_beta   90.00
_cell.angle_gamma   90.00
#
_symmetry.space_group_name_H-M   'P 1'
#
loop_
_entity.id
_entity.type
_entity.pdbx_description
1 polymer ?
#
loop_
_entity_poly.entity_id
_entity_poly.type
_entity_poly.pdbx_seq_one_letter_code
_entity_poly.pdbx_strand_id
1 'polypeptide(L)'
;MSDVYPGSTPALSDLAVLLRRCADGDQAAFRTLYEQQSPRLYGLALRLMQQPALAADAMHDAFVQVWQRSAQFDPSRGAAEAWLSSLLRYRAIDILRRRAREHYGHEPADEPDPSPDALDHLSEVADGDALRRCLEQLEVGQRRVVTLAFMDGLSHSELSSRLDAPLGTVKSWVRRALISLRRCLEP
;
A
#
# COMPACT_ATOMS: atom_id res chain seq x y z
N MET A 1 43.13 -15.31 10.45
CA MET A 1 42.53 -14.75 11.68
C MET A 1 41.76 -13.51 11.27
N SER A 2 40.44 -13.68 11.26
CA SER A 2 39.31 -12.75 11.16
C SER A 2 39.58 -11.31 10.68
N ASP A 3 39.18 -11.04 9.45
CA ASP A 3 38.82 -9.70 8.99
C ASP A 3 37.33 -9.49 9.30
N VAL A 4 37.03 -8.49 10.13
CA VAL A 4 35.68 -8.13 10.55
C VAL A 4 35.22 -7.04 9.59
N TYR A 5 34.36 -7.39 8.63
CA TYR A 5 33.62 -6.40 7.86
C TYR A 5 32.58 -5.74 8.78
N PRO A 6 32.63 -4.42 9.04
CA PRO A 6 31.53 -3.74 9.70
C PRO A 6 30.32 -3.77 8.76
N GLY A 7 29.22 -4.33 9.24
CA GLY A 7 27.95 -4.37 8.52
C GLY A 7 27.56 -2.97 8.06
N SER A 8 27.49 -2.79 6.75
CA SER A 8 26.97 -1.57 6.13
C SER A 8 25.48 -1.49 6.45
N THR A 9 25.13 -0.73 7.49
CA THR A 9 23.73 -0.37 7.74
C THR A 9 23.27 0.43 6.52
N PRO A 10 22.25 -0.01 5.75
CA PRO A 10 21.81 0.76 4.60
C PRO A 10 21.37 2.14 5.07
N ALA A 11 21.94 3.18 4.45
CA ALA A 11 21.53 4.56 4.74
C ALA A 11 20.04 4.70 4.44
N LEU A 12 19.28 5.28 5.38
CA LEU A 12 17.86 5.56 5.16
C LEU A 12 17.70 6.48 3.96
N SER A 13 16.69 6.23 3.12
CA SER A 13 16.35 7.15 2.03
C SER A 13 15.94 8.52 2.60
N ASP A 14 16.12 9.58 1.80
CA ASP A 14 15.72 10.94 2.20
C ASP A 14 14.24 11.00 2.62
N LEU A 15 13.38 10.21 1.97
CA LEU A 15 11.97 10.14 2.30
C LEU A 15 11.70 9.42 3.64
N ALA A 16 12.45 8.36 3.94
CA ALA A 16 12.39 7.69 5.24
C ALA A 16 12.83 8.62 6.38
N VAL A 17 13.86 9.45 6.14
CA VAL A 17 14.29 10.48 7.09
C VAL A 17 13.20 11.54 7.32
N LEU A 18 12.54 12.00 6.25
CA LEU A 18 11.43 12.95 6.36
C LEU A 18 10.26 12.36 7.16
N LEU A 19 9.88 11.11 6.91
CA LEU A 19 8.82 10.41 7.67
C LEU A 19 9.17 10.31 9.16
N ARG A 20 10.42 9.98 9.49
CA ARG A 20 10.86 9.90 10.88
C ARG A 20 10.76 11.25 11.59
N ARG A 21 11.19 12.34 10.93
CA ARG A 21 11.01 13.71 11.47
C ARG A 21 9.54 14.10 11.61
N CYS A 22 8.68 13.66 10.70
CA CYS A 22 7.23 13.86 10.86
C CYS A 22 6.69 13.15 12.11
N ALA A 23 7.23 11.96 12.46
CA ALA A 23 6.86 11.25 13.68
C ALA A 23 7.22 12.04 14.95
N ASP A 24 8.28 12.83 14.88
CA ASP A 24 8.71 13.75 15.95
C ASP A 24 7.93 15.08 15.94
N GLY A 25 6.94 15.26 15.05
CA GLY A 25 6.12 16.47 14.95
C GLY A 25 6.77 17.62 14.17
N ASP A 26 7.78 17.35 13.33
CA ASP A 26 8.44 18.36 12.51
C ASP A 26 7.57 18.79 11.31
N GLN A 27 6.97 19.97 11.42
CA GLN A 27 6.13 20.54 10.36
C GLN A 27 6.90 20.91 9.09
N ALA A 28 8.19 21.25 9.19
CA ALA A 28 9.00 21.57 8.03
C ALA A 28 9.31 20.31 7.23
N ALA A 29 9.62 19.20 7.91
CA ALA A 29 9.78 17.90 7.27
C ALA A 29 8.49 17.45 6.57
N PHE A 30 7.33 17.64 7.21
CA PHE A 30 6.05 17.32 6.58
C PHE A 30 5.77 18.15 5.33
N ARG A 31 6.07 19.45 5.37
CA ARG A 31 5.95 20.32 4.19
C ARG A 31 6.83 19.83 3.04
N THR A 32 8.09 19.55 3.30
CA THR A 32 9.01 19.04 2.28
C THR A 32 8.54 17.70 1.72
N LEU A 33 8.06 16.79 2.58
CA LEU A 33 7.48 15.52 2.16
C LEU A 33 6.24 15.72 1.26
N TYR A 34 5.36 16.65 1.62
CA TYR A 34 4.18 17.00 0.83
C TYR A 34 4.56 17.54 -0.55
N GLU A 35 5.49 18.49 -0.61
CA GLU A 35 5.97 19.09 -1.86
C GLU A 35 6.60 18.04 -2.79
N GLN A 36 7.38 17.10 -2.24
CA GLN A 36 8.02 16.05 -3.03
C GLN A 36 7.05 14.98 -3.53
N GLN A 37 6.06 14.59 -2.71
CA GLN A 37 5.24 13.40 -2.99
C GLN A 37 3.85 13.72 -3.54
N SER A 38 3.34 14.94 -3.34
CA SER A 38 1.98 15.30 -3.79
C SER A 38 1.75 15.12 -5.31
N PRO A 39 2.68 15.45 -6.23
CA PRO A 39 2.41 15.26 -7.67
C PRO A 39 2.25 13.78 -8.03
N ARG A 40 3.08 12.92 -7.44
CA ARG A 40 3.05 11.47 -7.67
C ARG A 40 1.80 10.84 -7.07
N LEU A 41 1.48 11.15 -5.82
CA LEU A 41 0.31 10.61 -5.13
C LEU A 41 -0.98 11.11 -5.78
N TYR A 42 -1.05 12.37 -6.19
CA TYR A 42 -2.20 12.88 -6.94
C TYR A 42 -2.38 12.16 -8.28
N GLY A 43 -1.30 11.92 -9.03
CA GLY A 43 -1.34 11.15 -10.28
C GLY A 43 -1.84 9.70 -10.08
N LEU A 44 -1.44 9.06 -8.96
CA LEU A 44 -1.96 7.75 -8.59
C LEU A 44 -3.46 7.80 -8.24
N ALA A 45 -3.89 8.79 -7.45
CA ALA A 45 -5.30 8.98 -7.08
C ALA A 45 -6.19 9.20 -8.32
N LEU A 46 -5.73 10.03 -9.26
CA LEU A 46 -6.45 10.27 -10.53
C LEU A 46 -6.61 8.99 -11.36
N ARG A 47 -5.57 8.15 -11.43
CA ARG A 47 -5.66 6.86 -12.15
C ARG A 47 -6.67 5.91 -11.52
N LEU A 48 -6.75 5.88 -10.19
CA LEU A 48 -7.67 5.01 -9.46
C LEU A 48 -9.12 5.49 -9.56
N MET A 49 -9.35 6.80 -9.44
CA MET A 49 -10.69 7.35 -9.22
C MET A 49 -11.31 8.00 -10.47
N GLN A 50 -10.49 8.38 -11.46
CA GLN A 50 -10.88 9.07 -12.69
C GLN A 50 -11.74 10.32 -12.47
N GLN A 51 -11.73 10.90 -11.26
CA GLN A 51 -12.49 12.08 -10.87
C GLN A 51 -11.58 13.03 -10.06
N PRO A 52 -11.27 14.24 -10.57
CA PRO A 52 -10.34 15.15 -9.92
C PRO A 52 -10.70 15.55 -8.49
N ALA A 53 -11.98 15.80 -8.21
CA ALA A 53 -12.44 16.16 -6.87
C ALA A 53 -12.17 15.04 -5.85
N LEU A 54 -12.56 13.81 -6.18
CA LEU A 54 -12.32 12.66 -5.30
C LEU A 54 -10.82 12.37 -5.12
N ALA A 55 -10.03 12.55 -6.18
CA ALA A 55 -8.59 12.36 -6.11
C ALA A 55 -7.92 13.37 -5.17
N ALA A 56 -8.38 14.63 -5.18
CA ALA A 56 -7.90 15.66 -4.27
C ALA A 56 -8.27 15.34 -2.80
N ASP A 57 -9.50 14.90 -2.55
CA ASP A 57 -9.96 14.50 -1.22
C ASP A 57 -9.15 13.30 -0.69
N ALA A 58 -8.98 12.25 -1.50
CA ALA A 58 -8.20 11.07 -1.14
C ALA A 58 -6.74 11.41 -0.80
N MET A 59 -6.13 12.32 -1.59
CA MET A 59 -4.77 12.79 -1.33
C MET A 59 -4.69 13.58 -0.03
N HIS A 60 -5.63 14.50 0.20
CA HIS A 60 -5.67 15.28 1.44
C HIS A 60 -5.75 14.36 2.66
N ASP A 61 -6.70 13.43 2.67
CA ASP A 61 -6.86 12.45 3.75
C ASP A 61 -5.62 11.57 3.92
N ALA A 62 -4.97 11.18 2.83
CA ALA A 62 -3.73 10.41 2.88
C ALA A 62 -2.63 11.18 3.61
N PHE A 63 -2.42 12.47 3.30
CA PHE A 63 -1.42 13.28 4.00
C PHE A 63 -1.78 13.55 5.46
N VAL A 64 -3.07 13.68 5.80
CA VAL A 64 -3.51 13.70 7.20
C VAL A 64 -3.11 12.40 7.91
N GLN A 65 -3.29 11.25 7.26
CA GLN A 65 -2.85 9.96 7.82
C GLN A 65 -1.32 9.85 7.92
N VAL A 66 -0.58 10.38 6.95
CA VAL A 66 0.89 10.43 7.02
C VAL A 66 1.34 11.17 8.28
N TRP A 67 0.76 12.34 8.56
CA TRP A 67 1.07 13.08 9.78
C TRP A 67 0.75 12.29 11.05
N GLN A 68 -0.41 11.63 11.09
CA GLN A 68 -0.88 10.88 12.27
C GLN A 68 -0.15 9.55 12.49
N ARG A 69 0.33 8.91 11.42
CA ARG A 69 0.85 7.53 11.44
C ARG A 69 2.31 7.41 11.07
N SER A 70 3.02 8.51 10.83
CA SER A 70 4.45 8.54 10.52
C SER A 70 5.30 7.72 11.50
N ALA A 71 4.92 7.67 12.79
CA ALA A 71 5.59 6.84 13.81
C ALA A 71 5.46 5.31 13.59
N GLN A 72 4.50 4.88 12.77
CA GLN A 72 4.28 3.47 12.43
C GLN A 72 5.10 3.02 11.21
N PHE A 73 5.70 3.97 10.48
CA PHE A 73 6.59 3.64 9.37
C PHE A 73 7.86 2.97 9.91
N ASP A 74 8.16 1.80 9.38
CA ASP A 74 9.37 1.04 9.69
C ASP A 74 10.13 0.76 8.39
N PRO A 75 11.32 1.35 8.19
CA PRO A 75 12.09 1.16 6.97
C PRO A 75 12.56 -0.29 6.78
N SER A 76 12.61 -1.12 7.84
CA SER A 76 12.90 -2.55 7.71
C SER A 76 11.73 -3.36 7.14
N ARG A 77 10.53 -2.78 7.17
CA ARG A 77 9.31 -3.40 6.65
C ARG A 77 9.00 -2.99 5.22
N GLY A 78 9.72 -2.01 4.66
CA GLY A 78 9.72 -1.64 3.24
C GLY A 78 9.88 -0.14 3.00
N ALA A 79 9.99 0.26 1.72
CA ALA A 79 10.26 1.66 1.36
C ALA A 79 9.12 2.64 1.65
N ALA A 80 9.53 3.86 2.02
CA ALA A 80 8.66 4.98 2.33
C ALA A 80 7.67 5.31 1.20
N GLU A 81 8.10 5.19 -0.05
CA GLU A 81 7.27 5.44 -1.23
C GLU A 81 6.05 4.52 -1.31
N ALA A 82 6.20 3.23 -0.97
CA ALA A 82 5.07 2.33 -0.99
C ALA A 82 4.18 2.50 0.22
N TRP A 83 4.75 2.77 1.40
CA TRP A 83 3.96 3.08 2.59
C TRP A 83 3.01 4.27 2.30
N LEU A 84 3.53 5.35 1.71
CA LEU A 84 2.72 6.50 1.26
C LEU A 84 1.67 6.12 0.21
N SER A 85 2.07 5.34 -0.81
CA SER A 85 1.16 4.89 -1.87
C SER A 85 0.03 4.01 -1.32
N SER A 86 0.31 3.23 -0.29
CA SER A 86 -0.64 2.32 0.38
C SER A 86 -1.66 3.09 1.19
N LEU A 87 -1.23 4.12 1.92
CA LEU A 87 -2.15 5.02 2.62
C LEU A 87 -3.11 5.71 1.65
N LEU A 88 -2.59 6.23 0.54
CA LEU A 88 -3.44 6.84 -0.49
C LEU A 88 -4.43 5.84 -1.08
N ARG A 89 -3.94 4.67 -1.47
CA ARG A 89 -4.76 3.65 -2.09
C ARG A 89 -5.88 3.19 -1.17
N TYR A 90 -5.57 2.98 0.11
CA TYR A 90 -6.57 2.66 1.13
C TYR A 90 -7.67 3.73 1.18
N ARG A 91 -7.30 5.02 1.17
CA ARG A 91 -8.27 6.12 1.17
C ARG A 91 -9.10 6.18 -0.11
N ALA A 92 -8.48 6.01 -1.26
CA ALA A 92 -9.18 5.99 -2.54
C ALA A 92 -10.22 4.86 -2.58
N ILE A 93 -9.86 3.65 -2.14
CA ILE A 93 -10.76 2.50 -2.09
C ILE A 93 -11.92 2.77 -1.11
N ASP A 94 -11.64 3.29 0.09
CA ASP A 94 -12.69 3.62 1.07
C ASP A 94 -13.72 4.61 0.51
N ILE A 95 -13.25 5.67 -0.16
CA ILE A 95 -14.13 6.66 -0.81
C ILE A 95 -14.97 6.01 -1.93
N LEU A 96 -14.35 5.20 -2.79
CA LEU A 96 -15.06 4.51 -3.87
C LEU A 96 -16.13 3.55 -3.33
N ARG A 97 -15.84 2.83 -2.25
CA ARG A 97 -16.81 1.94 -1.58
C ARG A 97 -17.95 2.72 -0.95
N ARG A 98 -17.66 3.81 -0.23
CA ARG A 98 -18.69 4.71 0.32
C ARG A 98 -19.65 5.18 -0.76
N ARG A 99 -19.11 5.61 -1.89
CA ARG A 99 -19.90 6.09 -3.02
C ARG A 99 -20.71 4.98 -3.68
N ALA A 100 -20.15 3.78 -3.82
CA ALA A 100 -20.89 2.62 -4.31
C ALA A 100 -22.09 2.31 -3.40
N ARG A 101 -21.94 2.39 -2.08
CA ARG A 101 -23.06 2.23 -1.12
C ARG A 101 -24.13 3.31 -1.31
N GLU A 102 -23.72 4.57 -1.45
CA GLU A 102 -24.63 5.70 -1.66
C GLU A 102 -25.41 5.61 -2.98
N HIS A 103 -24.82 5.04 -4.03
CA HIS A 103 -25.48 4.88 -5.34
C HIS A 103 -26.31 3.59 -5.47
N TYR A 104 -25.91 2.48 -4.87
CA TYR A 104 -26.51 1.15 -5.12
C TYR A 104 -27.29 0.56 -3.93
N GLY A 105 -27.27 1.20 -2.76
CA GLY A 105 -28.24 0.93 -1.68
C GLY A 105 -28.19 -0.46 -1.01
N HIS A 106 -27.16 -1.30 -1.22
CA HIS A 106 -27.07 -2.61 -0.53
C HIS A 106 -25.65 -3.18 -0.44
N GLU A 107 -25.13 -3.39 0.78
CA GLU A 107 -24.44 -4.60 1.29
C GLU A 107 -23.97 -4.36 2.77
N PRO A 108 -23.83 -5.41 3.60
CA PRO A 108 -23.58 -5.28 5.04
C PRO A 108 -22.22 -4.65 5.32
N ALA A 109 -22.09 -4.02 6.49
CA ALA A 109 -20.93 -3.26 6.92
C ALA A 109 -19.63 -4.07 6.79
N ASP A 110 -18.90 -3.84 5.71
CA ASP A 110 -17.51 -4.25 5.60
C ASP A 110 -16.68 -3.38 6.54
N GLU A 111 -16.10 -4.02 7.56
CA GLU A 111 -15.08 -3.38 8.36
C GLU A 111 -13.96 -2.88 7.41
N PRO A 112 -13.47 -1.65 7.58
CA PRO A 112 -12.30 -1.20 6.85
C PRO A 112 -11.17 -2.18 7.12
N ASP A 113 -10.80 -2.98 6.13
CA ASP A 113 -9.77 -4.01 6.30
C ASP A 113 -8.45 -3.31 6.71
N PRO A 114 -7.97 -3.52 7.95
CA PRO A 114 -6.85 -2.77 8.49
C PRO A 114 -5.54 -3.41 8.05
N SER A 115 -5.31 -3.55 6.75
CA SER A 115 -4.04 -4.09 6.25
C SER A 115 -3.23 -3.09 5.42
N PRO A 116 -2.76 -1.96 6.02
CA PRO A 116 -1.52 -1.32 5.56
C PRO A 116 -0.37 -2.34 5.51
N ASP A 117 -0.40 -3.29 6.45
CA ASP A 117 0.62 -4.29 6.72
C ASP A 117 0.91 -5.26 5.56
N ALA A 118 0.01 -5.40 4.59
CA ALA A 118 0.20 -6.27 3.43
C ALA A 118 0.99 -5.59 2.29
N LEU A 119 0.82 -4.28 2.09
CA LEU A 119 1.49 -3.52 1.05
C LEU A 119 2.84 -2.96 1.50
N ASP A 120 2.99 -2.68 2.79
CA ASP A 120 4.19 -2.04 3.34
C ASP A 120 5.46 -2.83 3.00
N HIS A 121 5.34 -4.15 2.78
CA HIS A 121 6.46 -5.06 2.53
C HIS A 121 6.74 -5.44 1.08
N LEU A 122 6.14 -4.74 0.11
CA LEU A 122 6.32 -5.05 -1.32
C LEU A 122 7.31 -4.12 -2.04
N SER A 123 8.03 -3.26 -1.34
CA SER A 123 8.88 -2.26 -2.00
C SER A 123 10.26 -2.12 -1.38
N GLU A 124 11.11 -3.10 -1.62
CA GLU A 124 12.47 -2.75 -1.99
C GLU A 124 12.55 -2.95 -3.50
N VAL A 125 12.70 -1.85 -4.25
CA VAL A 125 13.03 -1.84 -5.68
C VAL A 125 12.16 -2.76 -6.56
N ALA A 126 10.90 -2.40 -6.78
CA ALA A 126 10.17 -2.96 -7.91
C ALA A 126 10.54 -2.16 -9.18
N ASP A 127 11.59 -2.58 -9.87
CA ASP A 127 11.58 -2.49 -11.32
C ASP A 127 10.22 -3.03 -11.77
N GLY A 128 9.40 -2.22 -12.45
CA GLY A 128 8.04 -2.63 -12.83
C GLY A 128 8.02 -3.94 -13.64
N ASP A 129 9.14 -4.27 -14.27
CA ASP A 129 9.39 -5.55 -14.94
C ASP A 129 9.63 -6.71 -13.97
N ALA A 130 10.34 -6.51 -12.85
CA ALA A 130 10.58 -7.55 -11.84
C ALA A 130 9.29 -7.96 -11.14
N LEU A 131 8.47 -7.00 -10.72
CA LEU A 131 7.16 -7.28 -10.15
C LEU A 131 6.26 -8.01 -11.13
N ARG A 132 6.26 -7.60 -12.42
CA ARG A 132 5.49 -8.28 -13.46
C ARG A 132 5.91 -9.75 -13.61
N ARG A 133 7.23 -10.01 -13.70
CA ARG A 133 7.77 -11.38 -13.76
C ARG A 133 7.36 -12.21 -12.54
N CYS A 134 7.46 -11.66 -11.34
CA CYS A 134 7.07 -12.36 -10.12
C CYS A 134 5.56 -12.65 -10.04
N LEU A 135 4.72 -11.70 -10.49
CA LEU A 135 3.28 -11.94 -10.63
C LEU A 135 3.00 -13.08 -11.62
N GLU A 136 3.73 -13.16 -12.73
CA GLU A 136 3.63 -14.24 -13.72
C GLU A 136 4.12 -15.60 -13.20
N GLN A 137 4.93 -15.64 -12.14
CA GLN A 137 5.37 -16.88 -11.50
C GLN A 137 4.41 -17.39 -10.42
N LEU A 138 3.49 -16.55 -9.93
CA LEU A 138 2.47 -17.00 -8.98
C LEU A 138 1.53 -18.03 -9.61
N GLU A 139 1.08 -18.99 -8.79
CA GLU A 139 -0.02 -19.87 -9.15
C GLU A 139 -1.26 -19.04 -9.54
N VAL A 140 -2.03 -19.52 -10.54
CA VAL A 140 -3.18 -18.79 -11.11
C VAL A 140 -4.14 -18.29 -10.04
N GLY A 141 -4.44 -19.11 -9.02
CA GLY A 141 -5.30 -18.72 -7.90
C GLY A 141 -4.72 -17.59 -7.06
N GLN A 142 -3.42 -17.64 -6.76
CA GLN A 142 -2.71 -16.61 -5.98
C GLN A 142 -2.61 -15.29 -6.74
N ARG A 143 -2.29 -15.34 -8.04
CA ARG A 143 -2.27 -14.17 -8.91
C ARG A 143 -3.63 -13.51 -8.98
N ARG A 144 -4.69 -14.29 -9.19
CA ARG A 144 -6.07 -13.79 -9.29
C ARG A 144 -6.48 -13.05 -8.01
N VAL A 145 -6.20 -13.62 -6.84
CA VAL A 145 -6.50 -13.00 -5.54
C VAL A 145 -5.73 -11.68 -5.35
N VAL A 146 -4.45 -11.64 -5.70
CA VAL A 146 -3.62 -10.42 -5.60
C VAL A 146 -4.08 -9.36 -6.60
N THR A 147 -4.40 -9.72 -7.84
CA THR A 147 -4.92 -8.76 -8.83
C THR A 147 -6.25 -8.16 -8.37
N LEU A 148 -7.17 -8.98 -7.88
CA LEU A 148 -8.47 -8.50 -7.41
C LEU A 148 -8.32 -7.59 -6.18
N ALA A 149 -7.44 -7.92 -5.24
CA ALA A 149 -7.16 -7.10 -4.06
C ALA A 149 -6.43 -5.79 -4.41
N PHE A 150 -5.36 -5.88 -5.21
CA PHE A 150 -4.38 -4.82 -5.43
C PHE A 150 -4.41 -4.22 -6.84
N MET A 151 -5.37 -4.54 -7.68
CA MET A 151 -5.65 -3.78 -8.91
C MET A 151 -7.11 -3.33 -8.87
N ASP A 152 -8.02 -4.25 -8.61
CA ASP A 152 -9.46 -3.97 -8.59
C ASP A 152 -9.95 -3.39 -7.25
N GLY A 153 -9.10 -3.41 -6.21
CA GLY A 153 -9.37 -2.75 -4.93
C GLY A 153 -10.40 -3.46 -4.04
N LEU A 154 -10.65 -4.75 -4.28
CA LEU A 154 -11.63 -5.52 -3.52
C LEU A 154 -11.15 -5.81 -2.09
N SER A 155 -12.07 -5.74 -1.12
CA SER A 155 -11.84 -6.10 0.28
C SER A 155 -11.70 -7.61 0.40
N HIS A 156 -11.20 -8.10 1.54
CA HIS A 156 -11.19 -9.54 1.81
C HIS A 156 -12.59 -10.17 1.75
N SER A 157 -13.64 -9.42 2.11
CA SER A 157 -15.03 -9.86 2.09
C SER A 157 -15.65 -9.74 0.70
N GLU A 158 -15.38 -8.68 -0.06
CA GLU A 158 -15.75 -8.57 -1.47
C GLU A 158 -15.07 -9.69 -2.29
N LEU A 159 -13.82 -10.01 -1.98
CA LEU A 159 -13.11 -11.18 -2.51
C LEU A 159 -13.78 -12.50 -2.07
N SER A 160 -14.22 -12.60 -0.82
CA SER A 160 -14.93 -13.77 -0.29
C SER A 160 -16.22 -14.03 -1.08
N SER A 161 -17.02 -12.99 -1.30
CA SER A 161 -18.23 -13.04 -2.11
C SER A 161 -17.91 -13.35 -3.58
N ARG A 162 -16.89 -12.69 -4.15
CA ARG A 162 -16.57 -12.82 -5.58
C ARG A 162 -15.91 -14.15 -5.95
N LEU A 163 -15.17 -14.75 -5.02
CA LEU A 163 -14.49 -16.04 -5.21
C LEU A 163 -15.27 -17.22 -4.64
N ASP A 164 -16.43 -16.97 -4.03
CA ASP A 164 -17.23 -17.98 -3.32
C ASP A 164 -16.38 -18.81 -2.35
N ALA A 165 -15.61 -18.11 -1.51
CA ALA A 165 -14.64 -18.72 -0.61
C ALA A 165 -14.73 -18.08 0.78
N PRO A 166 -14.54 -18.81 1.89
CA PRO A 166 -14.61 -18.24 3.24
C PRO A 166 -13.60 -17.11 3.46
N LEU A 167 -13.99 -16.07 4.24
CA LEU A 167 -13.15 -14.91 4.53
C LEU A 167 -11.75 -15.28 5.05
N GLY A 168 -11.66 -16.28 5.94
CA GLY A 168 -10.38 -16.78 6.46
C GLY A 168 -9.49 -17.41 5.39
N THR A 169 -10.09 -18.09 4.41
CA THR A 169 -9.40 -18.66 3.25
C THR A 169 -8.85 -17.56 2.36
N VAL A 170 -9.66 -16.53 2.06
CA VAL A 170 -9.23 -15.39 1.25
C VAL A 170 -8.07 -14.65 1.91
N LYS A 171 -8.17 -14.32 3.20
CA LYS A 171 -7.06 -13.69 3.96
C LYS A 171 -5.78 -14.52 3.89
N SER A 172 -5.91 -15.85 4.00
CA SER A 172 -4.79 -16.78 3.89
C SER A 172 -4.21 -16.86 2.48
N TRP A 173 -5.02 -16.74 1.42
CA TRP A 173 -4.56 -16.68 0.03
C TRP A 173 -3.82 -15.37 -0.26
N VAL A 174 -4.38 -14.22 0.13
CA VAL A 174 -3.74 -12.91 -0.01
C VAL A 174 -2.38 -12.93 0.69
N ARG A 175 -2.34 -13.36 1.96
CA ARG A 175 -1.08 -13.46 2.73
C ARG A 175 -0.05 -14.37 2.04
N ARG A 176 -0.45 -15.56 1.59
CA ARG A 176 0.47 -16.49 0.90
C ARG A 176 1.01 -15.91 -0.40
N ALA A 177 0.16 -15.28 -1.19
CA ALA A 177 0.57 -14.69 -2.45
C ALA A 177 1.56 -13.53 -2.24
N LEU A 178 1.37 -12.71 -1.21
CA LEU A 178 2.31 -11.65 -0.84
C LEU A 178 3.66 -12.21 -0.37
N ILE A 179 3.65 -13.28 0.42
CA ILE A 179 4.89 -13.98 0.84
C ILE A 179 5.64 -14.52 -0.39
N SER A 180 4.92 -15.14 -1.34
CA SER A 180 5.52 -15.64 -2.58
C SER A 180 6.12 -14.51 -3.43
N LEU A 181 5.42 -13.39 -3.56
CA LEU A 181 5.93 -12.22 -4.28
C LEU A 181 7.19 -11.65 -3.63
N ARG A 182 7.21 -11.55 -2.30
CA ARG A 182 8.38 -11.08 -1.57
C ARG A 182 9.61 -11.95 -1.85
N ARG A 183 9.48 -13.27 -1.71
CA ARG A 183 10.59 -14.21 -1.99
C ARG A 183 11.11 -14.15 -3.42
N CYS A 184 10.26 -13.76 -4.37
CA CYS A 184 10.67 -13.60 -5.77
C CYS A 184 11.38 -12.26 -6.02
N LEU A 185 11.04 -11.22 -5.24
CA LEU A 185 11.60 -9.88 -5.35
C LEU A 185 12.88 -9.69 -4.51
N GLU A 186 13.03 -10.45 -3.43
CA GLU A 186 14.27 -10.53 -2.65
C GLU A 186 15.33 -11.34 -3.44
N PRO A 187 16.49 -10.75 -3.80
CA PRO A 187 17.56 -11.44 -4.52
C PRO A 187 18.34 -12.46 -3.67
#